data_AF-A0A3D1K7P9-F1
#
_entry.id   AF-A0A3D1K7P9-F1
#
_cell.length_a   1.000
_cell.length_b   1.000
_cell.length_c   1.000
_cell.angle_alpha   90.00
_cell.angle_beta   90.00
_cell.angle_gamma   90.00
#
_symmetry.space_group_name_H-M   'P 1'
#
loop_
_entity.id
_entity.type
_entity.pdbx_description
1 polymer ?
#
loop_
_entity_poly.entity_id
_entity_poly.type
_entity_poly.pdbx_seq_one_letter_code
_entity_poly.pdbx_strand_id
1 'polypeptide(L)'
;MAILRYLQSKNEIGGNKLVFANKTKDDIILKSEFKKILGRNFINILSDEDAKGCSHGFITEKYLKENITGTCKNIYICGPPPMMDAIGKFLSHLHVSKKSIVKEAF
;
A
#
# COMPACT_ATOMS: atom_id res chain seq x y z
N MET A 1 -7.47 7.53 -3.50
CA MET A 1 -8.53 6.50 -3.68
C MET A 1 -9.28 6.60 -5.01
N ALA A 2 -9.54 7.80 -5.55
CA ALA A 2 -10.20 7.97 -6.86
C ALA A 2 -9.46 7.30 -8.03
N ILE A 3 -8.12 7.24 -7.98
CA ILE A 3 -7.30 6.65 -9.05
C ILE A 3 -7.62 5.17 -9.31
N LEU A 4 -7.86 4.36 -8.27
CA LEU A 4 -8.17 2.95 -8.43
C LEU A 4 -9.55 2.73 -9.07
N ARG A 5 -10.54 3.54 -8.67
CA ARG A 5 -11.88 3.50 -9.27
C ARG A 5 -11.87 3.96 -10.72
N TYR A 6 -11.09 4.99 -11.05
CA TYR A 6 -10.91 5.46 -12.41
C TYR A 6 -10.27 4.38 -13.30
N LEU A 7 -9.18 3.77 -12.84
CA LEU A 7 -8.49 2.69 -13.57
C LEU A 7 -9.39 1.46 -13.72
N GLN A 8 -10.17 1.10 -12.70
CA GLN A 8 -11.16 0.03 -12.79
C GLN A 8 -12.22 0.35 -13.86
N SER A 9 -12.76 1.57 -13.88
CA SER A 9 -13.74 1.99 -14.90
C SER A 9 -13.21 1.92 -16.33
N LYS A 10 -11.88 2.02 -16.50
CA LYS A 10 -11.20 1.89 -17.79
C LYS A 10 -10.75 0.45 -18.08
N ASN A 11 -10.96 -0.50 -17.16
CA ASN A 11 -10.37 -1.85 -17.18
C ASN A 11 -8.83 -1.85 -17.23
N GLU A 12 -8.20 -0.80 -16.70
CA GLU A 12 -6.74 -0.61 -16.69
C GLU A 12 -6.14 -0.82 -15.29
N ILE A 13 -6.83 -1.58 -14.43
CA ILE A 13 -6.33 -1.83 -13.06
C ILE A 13 -5.02 -2.62 -13.05
N GLY A 14 -4.80 -3.47 -14.05
CA GLY A 14 -3.54 -4.19 -14.27
C GLY A 14 -2.97 -4.85 -13.01
N GLY A 15 -1.67 -4.67 -12.80
CA GLY A 15 -0.93 -5.17 -11.63
C GLY A 15 -0.86 -4.20 -10.45
N ASN A 16 -1.75 -3.20 -10.37
CA ASN A 16 -1.73 -2.24 -9.28
C ASN A 16 -1.96 -2.93 -7.93
N LYS A 17 -1.20 -2.51 -6.92
CA LYS A 17 -1.28 -3.01 -5.54
C LYS A 17 -1.58 -1.87 -4.59
N LEU A 18 -2.37 -2.17 -3.56
CA LEU A 18 -2.63 -1.27 -2.43
C LEU A 18 -2.20 -1.97 -1.16
N VAL A 19 -1.15 -1.43 -0.52
CA VAL A 19 -0.75 -1.81 0.83
C VAL A 19 -1.37 -0.80 1.79
N PHE A 20 -2.30 -1.26 2.62
CA PHE A 20 -3.08 -0.41 3.50
C PHE A 20 -2.80 -0.78 4.97
N ALA A 21 -2.25 0.18 5.71
CA ALA A 21 -1.87 0.00 7.11
C ALA A 21 -2.85 0.73 8.02
N ASN A 22 -3.47 0.01 8.95
CA ASN A 22 -4.42 0.55 9.90
C ASN A 22 -4.19 -0.04 11.30
N LYS A 23 -4.92 0.44 12.32
CA LYS A 23 -4.83 -0.13 13.67
C LYS A 23 -5.57 -1.45 13.77
N THR A 24 -6.84 -1.46 13.36
CA THR A 24 -7.74 -2.62 13.44
C THR A 24 -8.40 -2.93 12.10
N LYS A 25 -9.10 -4.08 11.98
CA LYS A 25 -9.88 -4.38 10.77
C LYS A 25 -11.01 -3.39 10.50
N ASP A 26 -11.53 -2.73 11.54
CA ASP A 26 -12.66 -1.81 11.43
C ASP A 26 -12.25 -0.47 10.79
N ASP A 27 -11.00 -0.05 11.01
CA ASP A 27 -10.38 1.11 10.36
C ASP A 27 -10.20 0.94 8.83
N ILE A 28 -10.34 -0.28 8.30
CA ILE A 28 -10.19 -0.55 6.87
C ILE A 28 -11.41 -0.02 6.11
N ILE A 29 -11.32 1.21 5.64
CA ILE A 29 -12.36 1.82 4.80
C ILE A 29 -12.46 1.14 3.43
N LEU A 30 -13.69 1.06 2.91
CA LEU A 30 -14.00 0.53 1.57
C LEU A 30 -13.44 -0.88 1.30
N LYS A 31 -13.24 -1.69 2.34
CA LYS A 31 -12.64 -3.03 2.28
C LYS A 31 -13.25 -3.92 1.20
N SER A 32 -14.57 -3.99 1.14
CA SER A 32 -15.29 -4.82 0.17
C SER A 32 -15.12 -4.31 -1.26
N GLU A 33 -15.02 -2.99 -1.45
CA GLU A 33 -14.79 -2.38 -2.75
C GLU A 33 -13.36 -2.67 -3.22
N PHE A 34 -12.34 -2.35 -2.43
CA PHE A 34 -10.95 -2.61 -2.81
C PHE A 34 -10.66 -4.10 -3.01
N LYS A 35 -11.28 -4.98 -2.21
CA LYS A 35 -11.17 -6.43 -2.41
C LYS A 35 -11.79 -6.88 -3.74
N LYS A 36 -12.89 -6.26 -4.21
CA LYS A 36 -13.45 -6.54 -5.54
C LYS A 36 -12.55 -6.02 -6.66
N ILE A 37 -11.94 -4.85 -6.48
CA ILE A 37 -11.11 -4.20 -7.51
C ILE A 37 -9.76 -4.87 -7.66
N LEU A 38 -9.08 -5.12 -6.54
CA LEU A 38 -7.68 -5.53 -6.50
C LEU A 38 -7.51 -7.01 -6.12
N GLY A 39 -8.52 -7.63 -5.51
CA GLY A 39 -8.45 -9.03 -5.08
C GLY A 39 -7.25 -9.28 -4.15
N ARG A 40 -6.30 -10.08 -4.64
CA ARG A 40 -5.06 -10.44 -3.90
C ARG A 40 -4.06 -9.28 -3.80
N ASN A 41 -4.21 -8.26 -4.63
CA ASN A 41 -3.36 -7.07 -4.62
C ASN A 41 -3.80 -6.04 -3.57
N PHE A 42 -4.88 -6.30 -2.83
CA PHE A 42 -5.29 -5.53 -1.67
C PHE A 42 -4.72 -6.15 -0.39
N ILE A 43 -3.60 -5.59 0.06
CA ILE A 43 -2.79 -6.11 1.15
C ILE A 43 -3.04 -5.23 2.37
N ASN A 44 -3.48 -5.84 3.48
CA ASN A 44 -3.79 -5.13 4.71
C ASN A 44 -2.83 -5.54 5.83
N ILE A 45 -2.33 -4.55 6.57
CA ILE A 45 -1.49 -4.74 7.75
C ILE A 45 -2.08 -3.96 8.93
N LEU A 46 -2.15 -4.61 10.09
CA LEU A 46 -2.84 -4.10 11.28
C LEU A 46 -1.88 -4.01 12.45
N SER A 47 -1.72 -2.83 13.04
CA SER A 47 -0.75 -2.63 14.12
C SER A 47 -1.26 -3.06 15.51
N ASP A 48 -2.57 -3.06 15.75
CA ASP A 48 -3.16 -3.29 17.08
C ASP A 48 -3.99 -4.57 17.17
N GLU A 49 -4.21 -5.26 16.04
CA GLU A 49 -5.06 -6.45 15.97
C GLU A 49 -4.38 -7.56 15.15
N ASP A 50 -4.40 -8.79 15.65
CA ASP A 50 -4.11 -9.98 14.84
C ASP A 50 -5.40 -10.49 14.24
N ALA A 51 -5.45 -10.51 12.91
CA ALA A 51 -6.71 -10.69 12.23
C ALA A 51 -6.52 -11.58 11.01
N LYS A 52 -7.19 -12.74 11.01
CA LYS A 52 -7.09 -13.74 9.92
C LYS A 52 -7.18 -13.08 8.54
N GLY A 53 -6.14 -13.28 7.72
CA GLY A 53 -6.02 -12.69 6.38
C GLY A 53 -5.42 -11.29 6.31
N CYS A 54 -4.90 -10.74 7.42
CA CYS A 54 -4.15 -9.50 7.49
C CYS A 54 -2.83 -9.75 8.21
N SER A 55 -1.78 -9.04 7.80
CA SER A 55 -0.50 -9.08 8.51
C SER A 55 -0.58 -8.28 9.80
N HIS A 56 0.17 -8.66 10.83
CA HIS A 56 0.22 -7.91 12.09
C HIS A 56 1.51 -7.05 12.17
N GLY A 57 1.39 -5.83 12.69
CA GLY A 57 2.50 -4.88 12.90
C GLY A 57 2.49 -3.66 11.98
N PHE A 58 3.68 -3.13 11.68
CA PHE A 58 3.88 -1.95 10.83
C PHE A 58 4.48 -2.33 9.47
N ILE A 59 4.35 -1.43 8.49
CA ILE A 59 5.06 -1.58 7.21
C ILE A 59 6.57 -1.48 7.48
N THR A 60 7.26 -2.61 7.33
CA THR A 60 8.73 -2.70 7.45
C THR A 60 9.37 -2.86 6.08
N GLU A 61 10.69 -2.65 6.01
CA GLU A 61 11.46 -2.90 4.79
C GLU A 61 11.30 -4.33 4.29
N LYS A 62 11.36 -5.33 5.20
CA LYS A 62 11.15 -6.74 4.86
C LYS A 62 9.76 -6.95 4.25
N TYR A 63 8.73 -6.36 4.87
CA TYR A 63 7.36 -6.45 4.37
C TYR A 63 7.21 -5.84 2.96
N LEU A 64 7.83 -4.68 2.74
CA LEU A 64 7.86 -4.06 1.42
C LEU A 64 8.59 -4.95 0.41
N LYS A 65 9.75 -5.52 0.77
CA LYS A 65 10.52 -6.41 -0.11
C LYS A 65 9.74 -7.66 -0.54
N GLU A 66 8.95 -8.23 0.36
CA GLU A 66 8.13 -9.41 0.07
C GLU A 66 6.90 -9.08 -0.81
N ASN A 67 6.36 -7.86 -0.71
CA ASN A 67 5.13 -7.48 -1.41
C ASN A 67 5.36 -6.64 -2.68
N ILE A 68 6.48 -5.91 -2.72
CA ILE A 68 6.92 -5.05 -3.82
C ILE A 68 8.01 -5.79 -4.58
N THR A 69 7.57 -6.62 -5.53
CA THR A 69 8.43 -7.42 -6.40
C THR A 69 8.48 -6.82 -7.80
N GLY A 70 9.66 -6.41 -8.27
CA GLY A 70 9.89 -5.95 -9.65
C GLY A 70 10.07 -4.43 -9.81
N THR A 71 10.05 -3.98 -11.06
CA THR A 71 10.26 -2.56 -11.42
C THR A 71 8.99 -1.75 -11.17
N CYS A 72 8.82 -1.23 -9.95
CA CYS A 72 7.75 -0.31 -9.64
C CYS A 72 7.97 1.04 -10.35
N LYS A 73 7.16 1.32 -11.38
CA LYS A 73 7.25 2.57 -12.13
C LYS A 73 6.81 3.77 -11.29
N ASN A 74 5.72 3.62 -10.53
CA ASN A 74 5.13 4.66 -9.70
C ASN A 74 4.70 4.08 -8.35
N ILE A 75 5.13 4.71 -7.25
CA ILE A 75 4.76 4.38 -5.87
C ILE A 75 4.15 5.63 -5.25
N TYR A 76 2.92 5.51 -4.76
CA TYR A 76 2.22 6.59 -4.08
C TYR A 76 2.22 6.33 -2.58
N ILE A 77 2.66 7.30 -1.80
CA ILE A 77 2.74 7.22 -0.34
C ILE A 77 1.90 8.37 0.23
N CYS A 78 0.98 8.01 1.12
CA CYS A 78 0.15 8.92 1.88
C CYS A 78 0.03 8.37 3.30
N GLY A 79 0.06 9.24 4.31
CA GLY A 79 -0.01 8.85 5.71
C GLY A 79 0.59 9.91 6.63
N PRO A 80 0.74 9.61 7.93
CA PRO A 80 1.40 10.53 8.85
C PRO A 80 2.88 10.73 8.47
N PRO A 81 3.47 11.93 8.69
CA PRO A 81 4.86 12.24 8.37
C PRO A 81 5.89 11.19 8.80
N PRO A 82 5.86 10.62 10.03
CA PRO A 82 6.82 9.60 10.44
C PRO A 82 6.74 8.31 9.60
N MET A 83 5.54 7.92 9.17
CA MET A 83 5.35 6.75 8.30
C MET A 83 5.92 7.00 6.91
N MET A 84 5.67 8.19 6.35
CA MET A 84 6.17 8.54 5.01
C MET A 84 7.69 8.64 4.96
N ASP A 85 8.33 9.11 6.03
CA ASP A 85 9.79 9.13 6.15
C ASP A 85 10.36 7.70 6.20
N ALA A 86 9.80 6.85 7.07
CA ALA A 86 10.21 5.46 7.21
C ALA A 86 10.07 4.67 5.90
N ILE A 87 8.90 4.74 5.24
CA ILE A 87 8.67 4.07 3.96
C ILE A 87 9.60 4.63 2.88
N GLY A 88 9.81 5.95 2.86
CA GLY A 88 10.76 6.58 1.93
C GLY A 88 12.18 6.03 2.07
N LYS A 89 12.65 5.81 3.31
CA LYS A 89 13.96 5.18 3.59
C LYS A 89 14.01 3.73 3.12
N PHE A 90 12.99 2.93 3.45
CA PHE A 90 12.91 1.52 3.04
C PHE A 90 12.93 1.38 1.52
N LEU A 91 12.16 2.19 0.79
CA LEU A 91 12.16 2.18 -0.68
C LEU A 91 13.52 2.59 -1.25
N SER A 92 14.19 3.55 -0.63
CA SER A 92 15.56 3.95 -1.03
C SER A 92 16.56 2.81 -0.86
N HIS A 93 16.47 2.03 0.23
CA HIS A 93 17.31 0.85 0.45
C HIS A 93 17.00 -0.29 -0.54
N LEU A 94 15.75 -0.39 -0.99
CA LEU A 94 15.33 -1.32 -2.03
C LEU A 94 15.70 -0.84 -3.45
N HIS A 95 16.57 0.17 -3.58
CA HIS A 95 17.00 0.78 -4.85
C HIS A 95 15.86 1.32 -5.72
N VAL A 96 14.72 1.68 -5.11
CA VAL A 96 13.65 2.35 -5.84
C VAL A 96 14.05 3.81 -6.08
N SER A 97 13.97 4.23 -7.33
CA SER A 97 14.28 5.60 -7.71
C SER A 97 13.33 6.58 -7.04
N LYS A 98 13.86 7.63 -6.41
CA LYS A 98 13.05 8.70 -5.80
C LYS A 98 12.11 9.37 -6.81
N LYS A 99 12.45 9.37 -8.10
CA LYS A 99 11.59 9.92 -9.18
C LYS A 99 10.29 9.12 -9.38
N SER A 100 10.30 7.85 -8.98
CA SER A 100 9.12 6.98 -9.03
C SER A 100 8.25 7.09 -7.78
N ILE A 101 8.69 7.82 -6.76
CA ILE A 101 7.98 7.95 -5.48
C ILE A 101 7.23 9.28 -5.46
N VAL A 102 5.90 9.21 -5.39
CA VAL A 102 5.00 10.34 -5.20
C VAL A 102 4.56 10.33 -3.73
N LYS A 103 4.80 11.43 -3.02
CA LYS A 103 4.37 11.61 -1.63
C LYS A 103 3.28 12.66 -1.59
N GLU A 104 2.13 12.30 -1.03
CA GLU A 104 1.01 13.22 -0.82
C GLU A 104 0.97 13.56 0.68
N ALA A 105 1.34 14.79 1.02
CA ALA A 105 1.24 15.34 2.37
C ALA A 105 -0.09 16.08 2.54
N PHE A 106 -0.81 15.77 3.62
CA PHE A 106 -2.00 16.46 4.08
C PHE A 106 -1.64 17.40 5.23
#